data_AF-A0A971UCY0-F1
#
_entry.id   AF-A0A971UCY0-F1
#
_cell.length_a   1.000
_cell.length_b   1.000
_cell.length_c   1.000
_cell.angle_alpha   90.00
_cell.angle_beta   90.00
_cell.angle_gamma   90.00
#
_symmetry.space_group_name_H-M   'P 1'
#
loop_
_entity.id
_entity.type
_entity.pdbx_description
1 polymer ?
#
loop_
_entity_poly.entity_id
_entity_poly.type
_entity_poly.pdbx_seq_one_letter_code
_entity_poly.pdbx_strand_id
1 'polypeptide(L)'
;MTESAGKEQGRTMRDTSWANSLGLGALILALVWIVRQVQPPVPACSVWELQDPEFVLRQVQVAAGHYVLQLFQFGLLGLLLPLAIRGRSAGAQPATPQTADGAPRRCRGAAGFLTLIAAHALAALLACCALAAAATAVSLLLVDAAGLATAVDVGLALVGISAGIWVGSWLSRGWSGVGRLLIQVTALVVLLAVGGLWLHARVLQAQPLDFEPRHVTSADKRELVEAVKRRKEVQNGHEVYHLTAEQVDELLAWGVAFAAPESKAKVELLDDTQEFQASWRLPARVHQARPFLNLVATGRCEIAEQRVELDVQSVRIGSLVIPGMVARYLSHHLAAWINDDPLNRDLLLGVAAVIIHQDGADLYVTVDGIRHRRLAKALRTIGAHPDVTDAVAEHLADVASIARRANRRDPLFDLVVRQAFQTAARRSETGDPVRENRAAILTLGLALGTVSLERIVGDVWQGTARGYVALIPRRSKLRERADWSRHFWVSAAVTLLATNHVSDMLGLLKEELDAGEGGSGFSFGDLAADRAGTAFAELATRDADSARAVQRWILSADTDLNELMPAAADLPEGMSDADLLARFDSVDGPRYRQMIEEIDKRVRALPWRR
;
A
#
# COMPACT_ATOMS: atom_id res chain seq x y z
N MET A 1 90.22 31.13 -29.25
CA MET A 1 89.82 30.23 -28.15
C MET A 1 88.31 30.15 -28.16
N THR A 2 87.82 28.94 -28.38
CA THR A 2 86.42 28.54 -28.47
C THR A 2 85.80 28.46 -27.08
N GLU A 3 84.57 28.96 -26.90
CA GLU A 3 83.69 28.38 -25.90
C GLU A 3 82.21 28.48 -26.32
N SER A 4 81.54 27.34 -26.10
CA SER A 4 80.22 26.94 -26.53
C SER A 4 79.13 27.55 -25.64
N ALA A 5 78.08 28.12 -26.22
CA ALA A 5 76.84 28.45 -25.52
C ALA A 5 75.68 27.65 -26.11
N GLY A 6 75.29 26.60 -25.40
CA GLY A 6 74.11 25.78 -25.68
C GLY A 6 72.81 26.55 -25.46
N LYS A 7 71.88 26.41 -26.41
CA LYS A 7 70.48 26.81 -26.29
C LYS A 7 69.74 25.79 -25.42
N GLU A 8 69.22 26.22 -24.27
CA GLU A 8 68.18 25.50 -23.53
C GLU A 8 66.83 26.17 -23.79
N GLN A 9 65.95 25.48 -24.53
CA GLN A 9 64.56 25.84 -24.74
C GLN A 9 63.73 25.41 -23.52
N GLY A 10 63.39 26.37 -22.66
CA GLY A 10 62.42 26.19 -21.57
C GLY A 10 60.98 26.11 -22.09
N ARG A 11 60.49 24.89 -22.31
CA ARG A 11 59.09 24.56 -22.64
C ARG A 11 58.25 24.58 -21.37
N THR A 12 57.56 25.70 -21.08
CA THR A 12 56.50 25.73 -20.06
C THR A 12 55.14 25.39 -20.68
N MET A 13 54.90 24.10 -20.90
CA MET A 13 53.54 23.59 -21.04
C MET A 13 52.85 23.75 -19.67
N ARG A 14 51.97 24.75 -19.53
CA ARG A 14 51.02 24.80 -18.40
C ARG A 14 50.05 23.65 -18.56
N ASP A 15 50.28 22.63 -17.75
CA ASP A 15 49.53 21.38 -17.73
C ASP A 15 48.15 21.60 -17.06
N THR A 16 47.21 22.17 -17.82
CA THR A 16 45.79 22.23 -17.43
C THR A 16 45.08 20.89 -17.56
N SER A 17 45.76 19.85 -18.05
CA SER A 17 45.19 18.51 -18.25
C SER A 17 45.01 17.75 -16.93
N TRP A 18 46.00 17.78 -16.05
CA TRP A 18 46.00 17.02 -14.78
C TRP A 18 44.91 17.46 -13.79
N ALA A 19 44.56 18.74 -13.76
CA ALA A 19 43.54 19.27 -12.86
C ALA A 19 42.11 18.86 -13.27
N ASN A 20 41.85 18.76 -14.58
CA ASN A 20 40.57 18.24 -15.09
C ASN A 20 40.48 16.73 -14.90
N SER A 21 41.60 16.00 -15.03
CA SER A 21 41.68 14.56 -14.78
C SER A 21 41.43 14.17 -13.33
N LEU A 22 41.95 14.96 -12.36
CA LEU A 22 41.72 14.74 -10.93
C LEU A 22 40.27 15.03 -10.51
N GLY A 23 39.63 16.06 -11.09
CA GLY A 23 38.22 16.36 -10.86
C GLY A 23 37.29 15.28 -11.43
N LEU A 24 37.59 14.77 -12.63
CA LEU A 24 36.84 13.68 -13.26
C LEU A 24 37.02 12.35 -12.51
N GLY A 25 38.25 12.03 -12.08
CA GLY A 25 38.56 10.83 -11.31
C GLY A 25 37.90 10.82 -9.92
N ALA A 26 37.86 11.97 -9.23
CA ALA A 26 37.13 12.11 -7.98
C ALA A 26 35.60 12.00 -8.16
N LEU A 27 35.06 12.53 -9.27
CA LEU A 27 33.64 12.41 -9.63
C LEU A 27 33.26 10.95 -9.90
N ILE A 28 34.10 10.21 -10.64
CA ILE A 28 33.90 8.79 -10.94
C ILE A 28 34.00 7.94 -9.67
N LEU A 29 34.99 8.18 -8.81
CA LEU A 29 35.14 7.47 -7.54
C LEU A 29 33.98 7.77 -6.57
N ALA A 30 33.48 9.01 -6.55
CA ALA A 30 32.29 9.37 -5.80
C ALA A 30 31.04 8.66 -6.36
N LEU A 31 30.84 8.64 -7.69
CA LEU A 31 29.76 7.90 -8.36
C LEU A 31 29.82 6.39 -8.05
N VAL A 32 31.00 5.77 -8.09
CA VAL A 32 31.19 4.34 -7.79
C VAL A 32 30.94 4.04 -6.30
N TRP A 33 31.38 4.91 -5.40
CA TRP A 33 31.12 4.78 -3.96
C TRP A 33 29.63 4.97 -3.62
N ILE A 34 28.96 5.89 -4.32
CA ILE A 34 27.53 6.21 -4.17
C ILE A 34 26.65 5.08 -4.69
N VAL A 35 26.91 4.54 -5.88
CA VAL A 35 26.20 3.36 -6.44
C VAL A 35 26.30 2.14 -5.50
N ARG A 36 27.39 2.02 -4.73
CA ARG A 36 27.57 0.96 -3.72
C ARG A 36 26.83 1.20 -2.40
N GLN A 37 26.36 2.41 -2.13
CA GLN A 37 25.71 2.79 -0.86
C GLN A 37 24.19 2.98 -1.00
N VAL A 38 23.64 2.85 -2.21
CA VAL A 38 22.19 2.91 -2.45
C VAL A 38 21.53 1.66 -1.86
N GLN A 39 21.01 1.79 -0.64
CA GLN A 39 19.93 0.95 -0.13
C GLN A 39 18.64 1.38 -0.84
N PRO A 40 17.73 0.46 -1.22
CA PRO A 40 16.47 0.85 -1.83
C PRO A 40 15.73 1.83 -0.89
N PRO A 41 15.28 2.98 -1.39
CA PRO A 41 14.70 4.05 -0.55
C PRO A 41 13.36 3.66 0.07
N VAL A 42 12.74 2.62 -0.49
CA VAL A 42 11.48 2.03 -0.07
C VAL A 42 11.78 0.55 0.20
N PRO A 43 11.43 -0.01 1.37
CA PRO A 43 11.52 -1.45 1.60
C PRO A 43 10.77 -2.20 0.48
N ALA A 44 11.22 -3.40 0.12
CA ALA A 44 10.56 -4.21 -0.90
C ALA A 44 9.06 -4.34 -0.54
N CYS A 45 8.21 -3.62 -1.29
CA CYS A 45 6.77 -3.68 -1.13
C CYS A 45 6.22 -4.78 -2.01
N SER A 46 5.21 -5.47 -1.49
CA SER A 46 4.49 -6.46 -2.26
C SER A 46 3.56 -5.76 -3.25
N VAL A 47 3.34 -6.38 -4.43
CA VAL A 47 2.38 -5.87 -5.43
C VAL A 47 0.98 -5.72 -4.82
N TRP A 48 0.65 -6.57 -3.84
CA TRP A 48 -0.62 -6.56 -3.14
C TRP A 48 -0.79 -5.36 -2.20
N GLU A 49 0.30 -4.77 -1.70
CA GLU A 49 0.22 -3.58 -0.84
C GLU A 49 -0.12 -2.31 -1.63
N LEU A 50 0.11 -2.31 -2.96
CA LEU A 50 -0.31 -1.20 -3.84
C LEU A 50 -1.82 -1.05 -3.97
N GLN A 51 -2.57 -2.04 -3.50
CA GLN A 51 -4.02 -2.02 -3.48
C GLN A 51 -4.57 -0.99 -2.49
N ASP A 52 -3.84 -0.67 -1.41
CA ASP A 52 -4.22 0.36 -0.44
C ASP A 52 -3.73 1.76 -0.89
N PRO A 53 -4.64 2.69 -1.25
CA PRO A 53 -4.27 4.05 -1.67
C PRO A 53 -3.49 4.82 -0.61
N GLU A 54 -3.73 4.57 0.69
CA GLU A 54 -3.05 5.24 1.80
C GLU A 54 -1.62 4.70 2.00
N PHE A 55 -1.41 3.39 1.78
CA PHE A 55 -0.08 2.81 1.72
C PHE A 55 0.72 3.41 0.55
N VAL A 56 0.15 3.44 -0.66
CA VAL A 56 0.80 4.02 -1.84
C VAL A 56 1.16 5.49 -1.59
N LEU A 57 0.24 6.28 -1.03
CA LEU A 57 0.51 7.69 -0.73
C LEU A 57 1.67 7.86 0.27
N ARG A 58 1.72 7.03 1.31
CA ARG A 58 2.82 7.03 2.29
C ARG A 58 4.16 6.65 1.65
N GLN A 59 4.19 5.60 0.82
CA GLN A 59 5.42 5.20 0.13
C GLN A 59 5.88 6.26 -0.86
N VAL A 60 4.96 6.90 -1.58
CA VAL A 60 5.26 8.04 -2.45
C VAL A 60 5.85 9.21 -1.66
N GLN A 61 5.33 9.50 -0.46
CA GLN A 61 5.88 10.55 0.41
C GLN A 61 7.28 10.21 0.93
N VAL A 62 7.52 8.96 1.36
CA VAL A 62 8.84 8.49 1.81
C VAL A 62 9.85 8.53 0.68
N ALA A 63 9.48 7.99 -0.48
CA ALA A 63 10.30 8.03 -1.70
C ALA A 63 10.59 9.49 -2.11
N ALA A 64 9.57 10.35 -2.15
CA ALA A 64 9.76 11.77 -2.46
C ALA A 64 10.73 12.44 -1.48
N GLY A 65 10.62 12.16 -0.17
CA GLY A 65 11.56 12.65 0.83
C GLY A 65 12.99 12.19 0.57
N HIS A 66 13.19 10.90 0.27
CA HIS A 66 14.50 10.34 -0.05
C HIS A 66 15.12 10.98 -1.30
N TYR A 67 14.35 11.08 -2.38
CA TYR A 67 14.83 11.65 -3.65
C TYR A 67 15.09 13.16 -3.53
N VAL A 68 14.29 13.90 -2.77
CA VAL A 68 14.58 15.32 -2.48
C VAL A 68 15.90 15.47 -1.72
N LEU A 69 16.17 14.60 -0.75
CA LEU A 69 17.42 14.62 0.01
C LEU A 69 18.62 14.30 -0.89
N GLN A 70 18.51 13.29 -1.75
CA GLN A 70 19.54 12.95 -2.74
C GLN A 70 19.81 14.12 -3.69
N LEU A 71 18.77 14.71 -4.29
CA LEU A 71 18.90 15.89 -5.17
C LEU A 71 19.64 17.03 -4.47
N PHE A 72 19.37 17.26 -3.19
CA PHE A 72 20.05 18.29 -2.39
C PHE A 72 21.53 17.96 -2.15
N GLN A 73 21.85 16.72 -1.78
CA GLN A 73 23.24 16.27 -1.56
C GLN A 73 24.08 16.41 -2.85
N PHE A 74 23.55 15.98 -3.98
CA PHE A 74 24.21 16.08 -5.28
C PHE A 74 24.29 17.53 -5.79
N GLY A 75 23.26 18.33 -5.50
CA GLY A 75 23.26 19.77 -5.74
C GLY A 75 24.39 20.49 -5.01
N LEU A 76 24.64 20.13 -3.74
CA LEU A 76 25.74 20.70 -2.95
C LEU A 76 27.11 20.36 -3.56
N LEU A 77 27.31 19.11 -4.00
CA LEU A 77 28.54 18.69 -4.69
C LEU A 77 28.79 19.49 -5.98
N GLY A 78 27.77 19.64 -6.82
CA GLY A 78 27.87 20.44 -8.06
C GLY A 78 28.10 21.93 -7.81
N LEU A 79 27.55 22.47 -6.72
CA LEU A 79 27.68 23.88 -6.33
C LEU A 79 29.13 24.28 -6.00
N LEU A 80 29.89 23.37 -5.38
CA LEU A 80 31.25 23.67 -4.91
C LEU A 80 32.24 23.84 -6.07
N LEU A 81 32.01 23.20 -7.21
CA LEU A 81 32.95 23.18 -8.34
C LEU A 81 33.17 24.59 -8.96
N PRO A 82 32.13 25.37 -9.35
CA PRO A 82 32.33 26.74 -9.84
C PRO A 82 32.88 27.70 -8.80
N LEU A 83 32.54 27.51 -7.52
CA LEU A 83 33.00 28.35 -6.41
C LEU A 83 34.49 28.13 -6.11
N ALA A 84 34.97 26.88 -6.17
CA ALA A 84 36.38 26.54 -6.00
C ALA A 84 37.26 27.11 -7.13
N ILE A 85 36.76 27.12 -8.37
CA ILE A 85 37.46 27.72 -9.53
C ILE A 85 37.61 29.24 -9.36
N ARG A 86 36.60 29.92 -8.80
CA ARG A 86 36.68 31.36 -8.50
C ARG A 86 37.63 31.67 -7.34
N GLY A 87 37.63 30.84 -6.29
CA GLY A 87 38.53 31.01 -5.14
C GLY A 87 40.02 30.95 -5.53
N ARG A 88 40.37 30.13 -6.53
CA ARG A 88 41.75 30.03 -7.04
C ARG A 88 42.16 31.18 -7.97
N SER A 89 41.20 31.77 -8.69
CA SER A 89 41.47 32.91 -9.59
C SER A 89 41.52 34.26 -8.85
N ALA A 90 40.95 34.35 -7.65
CA ALA A 90 41.08 35.51 -6.77
C ALA A 90 42.50 35.68 -6.17
N GLY A 91 43.37 34.67 -6.26
CA GLY A 91 44.78 34.74 -5.85
C GLY A 91 45.73 35.36 -6.89
N ALA A 92 45.25 35.67 -8.09
CA ALA A 92 46.01 36.41 -9.10
C ALA A 92 45.62 37.89 -9.05
N GLN A 93 46.56 38.75 -8.66
CA GLN A 93 46.38 40.21 -8.69
C GLN A 93 45.88 40.68 -10.06
N PRO A 94 44.80 41.46 -10.15
CA PRO A 94 44.38 42.04 -11.42
C PRO A 94 45.32 43.20 -11.77
N ALA A 95 45.92 43.14 -12.96
CA ALA A 95 46.55 44.30 -13.56
C ALA A 95 45.48 45.38 -13.81
N THR A 96 45.70 46.58 -13.30
CA THR A 96 44.86 47.77 -13.47
C THR A 96 44.75 48.19 -14.93
N PRO A 97 43.54 48.41 -15.48
CA PRO A 97 43.35 49.24 -16.67
C PRO A 97 42.92 50.66 -16.27
N GLN A 98 43.63 51.66 -16.78
CA GLN A 98 43.26 53.08 -16.70
C GLN A 98 42.12 53.41 -17.71
N THR A 99 41.07 54.05 -17.18
CA THR A 99 40.14 55.07 -17.76
C THR A 99 39.76 55.07 -19.24
N ALA A 100 38.45 55.10 -19.55
CA ALA A 100 37.77 56.24 -20.19
C ALA A 100 36.23 56.04 -20.36
N ASP A 101 35.52 57.13 -20.08
CA ASP A 101 34.18 57.59 -20.50
C ASP A 101 32.86 56.86 -20.18
N GLY A 102 32.01 57.62 -19.49
CA GLY A 102 30.63 57.32 -19.17
C GLY A 102 29.68 57.62 -20.33
N ALA A 103 28.86 56.62 -20.65
CA ALA A 103 27.61 56.79 -21.36
C ALA A 103 26.44 56.42 -20.42
N PRO A 104 25.33 57.18 -20.40
CA PRO A 104 24.20 56.86 -19.53
C PRO A 104 23.55 55.56 -20.00
N ARG A 105 23.44 54.59 -19.07
CA ARG A 105 22.70 53.34 -19.29
C ARG A 105 21.22 53.67 -19.55
N ARG A 106 20.78 53.57 -20.82
CA ARG A 106 19.36 53.61 -21.18
C ARG A 106 18.59 52.57 -20.36
N CYS A 107 17.64 53.04 -19.56
CA CYS A 107 16.64 52.19 -18.92
C CYS A 107 15.86 51.46 -20.02
N ARG A 108 16.01 50.13 -20.11
CA ARG A 108 15.17 49.30 -20.97
C ARG A 108 13.74 49.34 -20.40
N GLY A 109 12.77 49.84 -21.17
CA GLY A 109 11.37 49.86 -20.78
C GLY A 109 10.81 48.46 -20.49
N ALA A 110 9.62 48.38 -19.87
CA ALA A 110 9.01 47.14 -19.40
C ALA A 110 8.96 46.00 -20.45
N ALA A 111 8.75 46.33 -21.73
CA ALA A 111 8.80 45.37 -22.84
C ALA A 111 10.20 44.77 -23.10
N GLY A 112 11.26 45.56 -22.91
CA GLY A 112 12.66 45.10 -23.01
C GLY A 112 13.10 44.28 -21.80
N PHE A 113 12.44 44.44 -20.65
CA PHE A 113 12.65 43.63 -19.45
C PHE A 113 11.93 42.27 -19.57
N LEU A 114 10.69 42.26 -20.07
CA LEU A 114 9.92 41.04 -20.33
C LEU A 114 10.56 40.13 -21.39
N THR A 115 11.09 40.70 -22.48
CA THR A 115 11.81 39.93 -23.50
C THR A 115 13.13 39.35 -23.00
N LEU A 116 13.84 40.05 -22.12
CA LEU A 116 15.06 39.53 -21.47
C LEU A 116 14.73 38.37 -20.52
N ILE A 117 13.65 38.49 -19.74
CA ILE A 117 13.14 37.42 -18.87
C ILE A 117 12.73 36.21 -19.71
N ALA A 118 11.98 36.41 -20.80
CA ALA A 118 11.55 35.33 -21.69
C ALA A 118 12.75 34.59 -22.33
N ALA A 119 13.76 35.34 -22.79
CA ALA A 119 14.96 34.74 -23.38
C ALA A 119 15.80 33.95 -22.37
N HIS A 120 15.93 34.45 -21.14
CA HIS A 120 16.64 33.74 -20.07
C HIS A 120 15.85 32.57 -19.48
N ALA A 121 14.52 32.66 -19.47
CA ALA A 121 13.64 31.54 -19.14
C ALA A 121 13.76 30.45 -20.20
N LEU A 122 13.74 30.80 -21.49
CA LEU A 122 13.93 29.86 -22.59
C LEU A 122 15.31 29.19 -22.57
N ALA A 123 16.37 29.93 -22.31
CA ALA A 123 17.73 29.38 -22.20
C ALA A 123 17.88 28.44 -20.99
N ALA A 124 17.27 28.78 -19.84
CA ALA A 124 17.21 27.88 -18.69
C ALA A 124 16.40 26.62 -19.00
N LEU A 125 15.28 26.77 -19.71
CA LEU A 125 14.43 25.66 -20.14
C LEU A 125 15.18 24.69 -21.06
N LEU A 126 15.87 25.21 -22.08
CA LEU A 126 16.65 24.42 -23.02
C LEU A 126 17.82 23.70 -22.33
N ALA A 127 18.51 24.36 -21.39
CA ALA A 127 19.57 23.73 -20.61
C ALA A 127 19.03 22.62 -19.69
N CYS A 128 17.91 22.85 -19.01
CA CYS A 128 17.23 21.84 -18.21
C CYS A 128 16.73 20.67 -19.07
N CYS A 129 16.15 20.93 -20.24
CA CYS A 129 15.70 19.89 -21.16
C CYS A 129 16.87 19.06 -21.70
N ALA A 130 18.00 19.67 -22.05
CA ALA A 130 19.19 18.96 -22.52
C ALA A 130 19.81 18.08 -21.43
N LEU A 131 19.87 18.59 -20.19
CA LEU A 131 20.35 17.84 -19.03
C LEU A 131 19.41 16.70 -18.66
N ALA A 132 18.09 16.94 -18.69
CA ALA A 132 17.08 15.92 -18.46
C ALA A 132 17.13 14.84 -19.55
N ALA A 133 17.30 15.21 -20.82
CA ALA A 133 17.43 14.27 -21.92
C ALA A 133 18.70 13.41 -21.82
N ALA A 134 19.84 14.02 -21.46
CA ALA A 134 21.09 13.31 -21.24
C ALA A 134 21.01 12.36 -20.03
N ALA A 135 20.43 12.81 -18.91
CA ALA A 135 20.20 11.98 -17.74
C ALA A 135 19.25 10.81 -18.09
N THR A 136 18.17 11.07 -18.82
CA THR A 136 17.23 10.04 -19.27
C THR A 136 17.90 9.01 -20.18
N ALA A 137 18.74 9.45 -21.14
CA ALA A 137 19.47 8.55 -22.02
C ALA A 137 20.47 7.66 -21.26
N VAL A 138 21.19 8.23 -20.28
CA VAL A 138 22.11 7.47 -19.42
C VAL A 138 21.35 6.50 -18.51
N SER A 139 20.23 6.93 -17.92
CA SER A 139 19.37 6.08 -17.12
C SER A 139 18.83 4.91 -17.94
N LEU A 140 18.33 5.14 -19.16
CA LEU A 140 17.83 4.08 -20.04
C LEU A 140 18.89 3.03 -20.38
N LEU A 141 20.15 3.45 -20.60
CA LEU A 141 21.26 2.52 -20.82
C LEU A 141 21.64 1.71 -19.57
N LEU A 142 21.36 2.23 -18.37
CA LEU A 142 21.68 1.58 -17.10
C LEU A 142 20.58 0.62 -16.64
N VAL A 143 19.33 0.80 -17.06
CA VAL A 143 18.24 -0.10 -16.62
C VAL A 143 18.52 -1.54 -17.05
N ASP A 144 18.98 -1.77 -18.28
CA ASP A 144 19.26 -3.12 -18.80
C ASP A 144 20.48 -3.77 -18.12
N ALA A 145 21.40 -2.98 -17.55
CA ALA A 145 22.64 -3.46 -16.95
C ALA A 145 22.59 -3.59 -15.41
N ALA A 146 21.80 -2.76 -14.74
CA ALA A 146 21.83 -2.59 -13.29
C ALA A 146 20.43 -2.47 -12.64
N GLY A 147 19.35 -2.56 -13.43
CA GLY A 147 17.97 -2.47 -12.96
C GLY A 147 17.42 -1.05 -12.86
N LEU A 148 16.09 -0.94 -12.78
CA LEU A 148 15.37 0.35 -12.83
C LEU A 148 15.72 1.28 -11.66
N ALA A 149 15.85 0.73 -10.45
CA ALA A 149 16.14 1.52 -9.25
C ALA A 149 17.48 2.27 -9.37
N THR A 150 18.54 1.56 -9.76
CA THR A 150 19.88 2.15 -9.90
C THR A 150 19.93 3.18 -11.04
N ALA A 151 19.20 2.95 -12.12
CA ALA A 151 19.07 3.91 -13.22
C ALA A 151 18.38 5.22 -12.79
N VAL A 152 17.35 5.13 -11.93
CA VAL A 152 16.68 6.30 -11.35
C VAL A 152 17.62 7.07 -10.44
N ASP A 153 18.34 6.40 -9.54
CA ASP A 153 19.28 7.06 -8.62
C ASP A 153 20.42 7.76 -9.36
N VAL A 154 20.99 7.11 -10.40
CA VAL A 154 22.04 7.74 -11.23
C VAL A 154 21.50 8.94 -12.01
N GLY A 155 20.30 8.82 -12.58
CA GLY A 155 19.65 9.94 -13.27
C GLY A 155 19.42 11.13 -12.34
N LEU A 156 18.96 10.86 -11.11
CA LEU A 156 18.72 11.86 -10.09
C LEU A 156 20.03 12.55 -9.64
N ALA A 157 21.11 11.78 -9.49
CA ALA A 157 22.43 12.31 -9.18
C ALA A 157 22.94 13.25 -10.28
N LEU A 158 22.79 12.88 -11.55
CA LEU A 158 23.18 13.72 -12.69
C LEU A 158 22.38 15.03 -12.71
N VAL A 159 21.07 14.97 -12.46
CA VAL A 159 20.21 16.16 -12.37
C VAL A 159 20.64 17.06 -11.20
N GLY A 160 20.88 16.49 -10.02
CA GLY A 160 21.34 17.21 -8.85
C GLY A 160 22.67 17.92 -9.07
N ILE A 161 23.69 17.20 -9.57
CA ILE A 161 25.01 17.78 -9.89
C ILE A 161 24.88 18.93 -10.89
N SER A 162 24.08 18.74 -11.93
CA SER A 162 23.91 19.75 -12.98
C SER A 162 23.18 21.00 -12.47
N ALA A 163 22.17 20.83 -11.62
CA ALA A 163 21.50 21.93 -10.93
C ALA A 163 22.48 22.67 -10.00
N GLY A 164 23.32 21.94 -9.26
CA GLY A 164 24.38 22.50 -8.42
C GLY A 164 25.36 23.37 -9.21
N ILE A 165 25.88 22.85 -10.32
CA ILE A 165 26.79 23.58 -11.22
C ILE A 165 26.11 24.84 -11.77
N TRP A 166 24.85 24.73 -12.16
CA TRP A 166 24.06 25.86 -12.66
C TRP A 166 23.95 26.98 -11.63
N VAL A 167 23.49 26.67 -10.40
CA VAL A 167 23.39 27.64 -9.28
C VAL A 167 24.78 28.22 -8.96
N GLY A 168 25.81 27.38 -8.82
CA GLY A 168 27.17 27.79 -8.48
C GLY A 168 27.78 28.73 -9.52
N SER A 169 27.50 28.50 -10.80
CA SER A 169 27.96 29.37 -11.89
C SER A 169 27.35 30.77 -11.85
N TRP A 170 26.13 30.92 -11.33
CA TRP A 170 25.47 32.23 -11.20
C TRP A 170 25.88 32.95 -9.94
N LEU A 171 26.00 32.23 -8.81
CA LEU A 171 26.54 32.78 -7.56
C LEU A 171 27.98 33.29 -7.75
N SER A 172 28.78 32.59 -8.55
CA SER A 172 30.13 33.02 -8.91
C SER A 172 30.19 34.26 -9.81
N ARG A 173 29.07 34.93 -10.13
CA ARG A 173 29.01 36.22 -10.87
C ARG A 173 28.61 37.42 -9.98
N GLY A 174 28.51 37.23 -8.66
CA GLY A 174 28.19 38.29 -7.69
C GLY A 174 26.71 38.71 -7.70
N TRP A 175 26.37 39.85 -7.08
CA TRP A 175 24.98 40.29 -6.87
C TRP A 175 24.12 40.37 -8.15
N SER A 176 24.72 40.74 -9.29
CA SER A 176 24.03 40.76 -10.58
C SER A 176 23.68 39.36 -11.10
N GLY A 177 24.47 38.34 -10.74
CA GLY A 177 24.20 36.93 -11.03
C GLY A 177 23.11 36.35 -10.14
N VAL A 178 23.08 36.73 -8.86
CA VAL A 178 22.03 36.34 -7.89
C VAL A 178 20.65 36.79 -8.38
N GLY A 179 20.52 38.03 -8.86
CA GLY A 179 19.26 38.53 -9.40
C GLY A 179 18.75 37.73 -10.61
N ARG A 180 19.65 37.30 -11.51
CA ARG A 180 19.29 36.46 -12.66
C ARG A 180 18.95 35.03 -12.27
N LEU A 181 19.66 34.47 -11.30
CA LEU A 181 19.37 33.16 -10.74
C LEU A 181 17.97 33.13 -10.12
N LEU A 182 17.61 34.14 -9.32
CA LEU A 182 16.28 34.26 -8.73
C LEU A 182 15.17 34.27 -9.79
N ILE A 183 15.36 35.00 -10.88
CA ILE A 183 14.39 35.01 -12.00
C ILE A 183 14.27 33.61 -12.61
N GLN A 184 15.38 32.92 -12.88
CA GLN A 184 15.34 31.60 -13.51
C GLN A 184 14.77 30.52 -12.58
N VAL A 185 15.11 30.55 -11.29
CA VAL A 185 14.55 29.63 -10.28
C VAL A 185 13.05 29.87 -10.16
N THR A 186 12.62 31.13 -10.08
CA THR A 186 11.18 31.46 -10.04
C THR A 186 10.46 30.96 -11.30
N ALA A 187 11.04 31.18 -12.48
CA ALA A 187 10.48 30.68 -13.73
C ALA A 187 10.38 29.14 -13.76
N LEU A 188 11.41 28.44 -13.25
CA LEU A 188 11.41 26.98 -13.14
C LEU A 188 10.35 26.47 -12.16
N VAL A 189 10.22 27.10 -10.98
CA VAL A 189 9.19 26.74 -9.99
C VAL A 189 7.79 26.95 -10.57
N VAL A 190 7.55 28.07 -11.24
CA VAL A 190 6.27 28.34 -11.93
C VAL A 190 6.02 27.29 -13.01
N LEU A 191 7.02 26.96 -13.82
CA LEU A 191 6.90 25.93 -14.86
C LEU A 191 6.54 24.56 -14.27
N LEU A 192 7.22 24.14 -13.20
CA LEU A 192 6.96 22.88 -12.53
C LEU A 192 5.58 22.86 -11.88
N ALA A 193 5.14 23.96 -11.26
CA ALA A 193 3.81 24.09 -10.68
C ALA A 193 2.73 24.01 -11.77
N VAL A 194 2.88 24.72 -12.88
CA VAL A 194 1.97 24.67 -14.03
C VAL A 194 1.95 23.27 -14.66
N GLY A 195 3.11 22.64 -14.82
CA GLY A 195 3.23 21.27 -15.33
C GLY A 195 2.56 20.25 -14.41
N GLY A 196 2.73 20.39 -13.10
CA GLY A 196 2.07 19.56 -12.09
C GLY A 196 0.56 19.74 -12.11
N LEU A 197 0.06 20.98 -12.16
CA LEU A 197 -1.37 21.29 -12.33
C LEU A 197 -1.94 20.72 -13.63
N TRP A 198 -1.19 20.82 -14.73
CA TRP A 198 -1.59 20.25 -16.02
C TRP A 198 -1.67 18.72 -15.95
N LEU A 199 -0.65 18.06 -15.37
CA LEU A 199 -0.64 16.60 -15.21
C LEU A 199 -1.78 16.14 -14.31
N HIS A 200 -1.99 16.83 -13.19
CA HIS A 200 -3.09 16.59 -12.26
C HIS A 200 -4.45 16.68 -12.97
N ALA A 201 -4.65 17.71 -13.79
CA ALA A 201 -5.86 17.88 -14.59
C ALA A 201 -6.01 16.85 -15.73
N ARG A 202 -4.94 16.15 -16.13
CA ARG A 202 -4.97 15.09 -17.15
C ARG A 202 -5.21 13.70 -16.57
N VAL A 203 -4.62 13.43 -15.41
CA VAL A 203 -4.67 12.13 -14.73
C VAL A 203 -5.97 11.96 -13.95
N LEU A 204 -6.41 12.99 -13.21
CA LEU A 204 -7.63 12.90 -12.41
C LEU A 204 -8.88 13.34 -13.17
N GLN A 205 -9.95 12.57 -12.99
CA GLN A 205 -11.24 12.74 -13.64
C GLN A 205 -12.35 12.99 -12.62
N ALA A 206 -13.40 13.68 -13.06
CA ALA A 206 -14.56 13.99 -12.23
C ALA A 206 -15.52 12.80 -12.08
N GLN A 207 -15.52 11.90 -13.07
CA GLN A 207 -16.40 10.74 -13.14
C GLN A 207 -15.57 9.47 -13.34
N PRO A 208 -16.05 8.32 -12.85
CA PRO A 208 -15.45 7.02 -13.15
C PRO A 208 -15.65 6.67 -14.64
N LEU A 209 -15.00 5.60 -15.11
CA LEU A 209 -15.28 5.04 -16.44
C LEU A 209 -16.74 4.59 -16.54
N ASP A 210 -17.27 4.70 -17.76
CA ASP A 210 -18.67 4.42 -18.08
C ASP A 210 -18.89 2.92 -18.29
N PHE A 211 -18.84 2.17 -17.19
CA PHE A 211 -19.29 0.78 -17.15
C PHE A 211 -19.99 0.47 -15.82
N GLU A 212 -20.99 -0.39 -15.90
CA GLU A 212 -21.71 -0.93 -14.75
C GLU A 212 -20.75 -1.83 -13.95
N PRO A 213 -20.41 -1.47 -12.70
CA PRO A 213 -19.57 -2.31 -11.86
C PRO A 213 -20.33 -3.56 -11.50
N ARG A 214 -19.79 -4.71 -11.88
CA ARG A 214 -20.43 -5.97 -11.52
C ARG A 214 -20.33 -6.19 -10.01
N HIS A 215 -21.48 -6.14 -9.35
CA HIS A 215 -21.57 -6.40 -7.91
C HIS A 215 -21.56 -7.91 -7.71
N VAL A 216 -20.40 -8.46 -7.34
CA VAL A 216 -20.25 -9.88 -7.07
C VAL A 216 -21.05 -10.23 -5.82
N THR A 217 -22.24 -10.82 -6.00
CA THR A 217 -23.11 -11.23 -4.90
C THR A 217 -22.58 -12.49 -4.22
N SER A 218 -23.06 -12.79 -3.01
CA SER A 218 -22.74 -14.06 -2.33
C SER A 218 -23.30 -15.30 -3.04
N ALA A 219 -24.21 -15.13 -4.00
CA ALA A 219 -24.70 -16.20 -4.87
C ALA A 219 -23.71 -16.47 -6.00
N ASP A 220 -23.23 -15.42 -6.67
CA ASP A 220 -22.23 -15.51 -7.75
C ASP A 220 -20.92 -16.14 -7.25
N LYS A 221 -20.50 -15.82 -6.02
CA LYS A 221 -19.33 -16.44 -5.38
C LYS A 221 -19.51 -17.94 -5.13
N ARG A 222 -20.71 -18.36 -4.72
CA ARG A 222 -21.03 -19.79 -4.54
C ARG A 222 -21.09 -20.50 -5.88
N GLU A 223 -21.65 -19.85 -6.89
CA GLU A 223 -21.69 -20.36 -8.25
C GLU A 223 -20.29 -20.49 -8.84
N LEU A 224 -19.40 -19.53 -8.62
CA LEU A 224 -18.00 -19.58 -9.05
C LEU A 224 -17.24 -20.73 -8.36
N VAL A 225 -17.36 -20.85 -7.03
CA VAL A 225 -16.75 -21.96 -6.27
C VAL A 225 -17.30 -23.32 -6.70
N GLU A 226 -18.60 -23.41 -6.97
CA GLU A 226 -19.25 -24.63 -7.45
C GLU A 226 -18.91 -24.93 -8.92
N ALA A 227 -18.77 -23.93 -9.78
CA ALA A 227 -18.36 -24.08 -11.18
C ALA A 227 -16.92 -24.60 -11.28
N VAL A 228 -16.03 -24.02 -10.47
CA VAL A 228 -14.65 -24.51 -10.30
C VAL A 228 -14.68 -25.96 -9.81
N LYS A 229 -15.49 -26.32 -8.80
CA LYS A 229 -15.58 -27.71 -8.30
C LYS A 229 -16.21 -28.71 -9.29
N ARG A 230 -17.16 -28.29 -10.12
CA ARG A 230 -17.95 -29.18 -10.99
C ARG A 230 -17.29 -29.48 -12.33
N ARG A 231 -16.50 -28.55 -12.89
CA ARG A 231 -15.82 -28.74 -14.18
C ARG A 231 -14.34 -29.05 -13.99
N LYS A 232 -14.08 -30.20 -13.38
CA LYS A 232 -12.74 -30.74 -13.21
C LYS A 232 -12.47 -31.76 -14.31
N GLU A 233 -11.68 -31.38 -15.31
CA GLU A 233 -11.05 -32.35 -16.20
C GLU A 233 -9.58 -32.50 -15.80
N VAL A 234 -9.06 -33.73 -15.82
CA VAL A 234 -7.65 -33.97 -15.56
C VAL A 234 -6.96 -34.22 -16.89
N GLN A 235 -6.19 -33.24 -17.36
CA GLN A 235 -5.41 -33.34 -18.59
C GLN A 235 -3.92 -33.28 -18.25
N ASN A 236 -3.13 -34.25 -18.73
CA ASN A 236 -1.67 -34.30 -18.56
C ASN A 236 -1.17 -34.15 -17.10
N GLY A 237 -1.93 -34.63 -16.11
CA GLY A 237 -1.56 -34.49 -14.69
C GLY A 237 -1.86 -33.12 -14.07
N HIS A 238 -2.63 -32.28 -14.77
CA HIS A 238 -3.15 -31.00 -14.31
C HIS A 238 -4.67 -31.06 -14.20
N GLU A 239 -5.23 -30.36 -13.21
CA GLU A 239 -6.66 -30.08 -13.12
C GLU A 239 -6.94 -28.83 -13.95
N VAL A 240 -7.81 -28.97 -14.95
CA VAL A 240 -8.21 -27.87 -15.82
C VAL A 240 -9.54 -27.31 -15.33
N TYR A 241 -9.57 -26.02 -15.07
CA TYR A 241 -10.75 -25.26 -14.70
C TYR A 241 -11.10 -24.30 -15.84
N HIS A 242 -12.24 -24.56 -16.48
CA HIS A 242 -12.75 -23.72 -17.56
C HIS A 242 -13.58 -22.57 -16.97
N LEU A 243 -13.08 -21.35 -17.10
CA LEU A 243 -13.74 -20.12 -16.67
C LEU A 243 -14.36 -19.44 -17.89
N THR A 244 -15.59 -18.96 -17.77
CA THR A 244 -16.19 -18.10 -18.81
C THR A 244 -15.60 -16.69 -18.74
N ALA A 245 -15.71 -15.91 -19.82
CA ALA A 245 -15.32 -14.49 -19.82
C ALA A 245 -15.99 -13.72 -18.67
N GLU A 246 -17.25 -14.08 -18.39
CA GLU A 246 -18.05 -13.55 -17.31
C GLU A 246 -17.44 -13.85 -15.91
N GLN A 247 -16.91 -15.05 -15.70
CA GLN A 247 -16.25 -15.45 -14.45
C GLN A 247 -14.86 -14.83 -14.29
N VAL A 248 -14.13 -14.62 -15.40
CA VAL A 248 -12.84 -13.91 -15.38
C VAL A 248 -13.06 -12.44 -14.98
N ASP A 249 -14.12 -11.81 -15.50
CA ASP A 249 -14.51 -10.46 -15.10
C ASP A 249 -14.94 -10.37 -13.63
N GLU A 250 -15.69 -11.35 -13.11
CA GLU A 250 -16.03 -11.44 -11.68
C GLU A 250 -14.81 -11.57 -10.77
N LEU A 251 -13.85 -12.42 -11.13
CA LEU A 251 -12.62 -12.61 -10.37
C LEU A 251 -11.81 -11.31 -10.30
N LEU A 252 -11.75 -10.58 -11.41
CA LEU A 252 -11.06 -9.29 -11.48
C LEU A 252 -11.78 -8.20 -10.70
N ALA A 253 -13.10 -8.08 -10.88
CA ALA A 253 -13.94 -7.16 -10.13
C ALA A 253 -13.84 -7.41 -8.63
N TRP A 254 -13.80 -8.69 -8.22
CA TRP A 254 -13.56 -9.08 -6.84
C TRP A 254 -12.18 -8.65 -6.33
N GLY A 255 -11.11 -8.92 -7.07
CA GLY A 255 -9.75 -8.55 -6.68
C GLY A 255 -9.53 -7.03 -6.56
N VAL A 256 -10.17 -6.23 -7.41
CA VAL A 256 -10.05 -4.76 -7.37
C VAL A 256 -11.00 -4.14 -6.34
N ALA A 257 -12.23 -4.63 -6.18
CA ALA A 257 -13.13 -4.17 -5.12
C ALA A 257 -12.58 -4.49 -3.72
N PHE A 258 -11.81 -5.57 -3.59
CA PHE A 258 -11.08 -5.92 -2.37
C PHE A 258 -10.04 -4.85 -1.98
N ALA A 259 -9.35 -4.29 -2.97
CA ALA A 259 -8.33 -3.24 -2.79
C ALA A 259 -8.91 -1.89 -2.35
N ALA A 260 -10.03 -1.50 -2.97
CA ALA A 260 -10.65 -0.20 -2.77
C ALA A 260 -12.18 -0.32 -2.87
N PRO A 261 -12.94 -0.15 -1.76
CA PRO A 261 -14.38 -0.40 -1.72
C PRO A 261 -15.22 0.43 -2.70
N GLU A 262 -14.73 1.61 -3.12
CA GLU A 262 -15.39 2.50 -4.08
C GLU A 262 -14.76 2.44 -5.48
N SER A 263 -14.03 1.37 -5.79
CA SER A 263 -13.41 1.14 -7.10
C SER A 263 -14.25 0.23 -7.99
N LYS A 264 -14.03 0.37 -9.30
CA LYS A 264 -14.65 -0.47 -10.33
C LYS A 264 -13.55 -1.03 -11.23
N ALA A 265 -13.66 -2.30 -11.60
CA ALA A 265 -12.81 -2.89 -12.63
C ALA A 265 -13.62 -3.76 -13.57
N LYS A 266 -13.11 -3.91 -14.79
CA LYS A 266 -13.66 -4.76 -15.82
C LYS A 266 -12.52 -5.28 -16.70
N VAL A 267 -12.65 -6.51 -17.18
CA VAL A 267 -11.81 -7.02 -18.29
C VAL A 267 -12.67 -7.47 -19.45
N GLU A 268 -12.28 -7.05 -20.64
CA GLU A 268 -12.82 -7.55 -21.89
C GLU A 268 -11.77 -8.43 -22.57
N LEU A 269 -12.15 -9.66 -22.87
CA LEU A 269 -11.31 -10.63 -23.58
C LEU A 269 -11.54 -10.43 -25.09
N LEU A 270 -10.48 -10.07 -25.81
CA LEU A 270 -10.49 -9.89 -27.26
C LEU A 270 -9.67 -11.01 -27.91
N ASP A 271 -9.78 -11.17 -29.24
CA ASP A 271 -9.17 -12.26 -30.01
C ASP A 271 -7.69 -12.53 -29.70
N ASP A 272 -6.92 -11.48 -29.49
CA ASP A 272 -5.47 -11.52 -29.39
C ASP A 272 -4.94 -10.64 -28.24
N THR A 273 -5.83 -10.04 -27.43
CA THR A 273 -5.48 -9.08 -26.38
C THR A 273 -6.56 -9.07 -25.31
N GLN A 274 -6.25 -8.56 -24.12
CA GLN A 274 -7.22 -8.21 -23.10
C GLN A 274 -7.24 -6.69 -22.93
N GLU A 275 -8.44 -6.13 -22.79
CA GLU A 275 -8.62 -4.75 -22.35
C GLU A 275 -9.00 -4.72 -20.87
N PHE A 276 -8.10 -4.19 -20.05
CA PHE A 276 -8.31 -3.96 -18.63
C PHE A 276 -8.77 -2.53 -18.40
N GLN A 277 -9.90 -2.36 -17.73
CA GLN A 277 -10.45 -1.07 -17.33
C GLN A 277 -10.58 -1.01 -15.82
N ALA A 278 -10.11 0.06 -15.19
CA ALA A 278 -10.24 0.28 -13.76
C ALA A 278 -10.50 1.75 -13.43
N SER A 279 -11.24 1.99 -12.35
CA SER A 279 -11.56 3.31 -11.82
C SER A 279 -11.42 3.28 -10.31
N TRP A 280 -10.47 4.03 -9.76
CA TRP A 280 -10.27 4.16 -8.32
C TRP A 280 -10.74 5.53 -7.85
N ARG A 281 -11.46 5.56 -6.73
CA ARG A 281 -11.79 6.82 -6.06
C ARG A 281 -10.75 7.12 -4.99
N LEU A 282 -10.10 8.27 -5.12
CA LEU A 282 -9.12 8.77 -4.17
C LEU A 282 -9.80 9.37 -2.93
N PRO A 283 -9.17 9.30 -1.74
CA PRO A 283 -9.72 9.85 -0.50
C PRO A 283 -10.09 11.33 -0.61
N ALA A 284 -11.26 11.70 -0.08
CA ALA A 284 -11.83 13.05 -0.17
C ALA A 284 -10.96 14.15 0.47
N ARG A 285 -10.01 13.77 1.34
CA ARG A 285 -9.05 14.70 1.97
C ARG A 285 -8.08 15.33 0.97
N VAL A 286 -7.82 14.67 -0.16
CA VAL A 286 -6.83 15.10 -1.14
C VAL A 286 -7.49 15.80 -2.33
N HIS A 287 -8.57 15.24 -2.90
CA HIS A 287 -9.17 15.72 -4.15
C HIS A 287 -10.70 15.66 -4.18
N GLN A 288 -11.38 16.79 -3.89
CA GLN A 288 -12.85 16.86 -3.86
C GLN A 288 -13.49 17.02 -5.25
N ALA A 289 -12.86 17.77 -6.16
CA ALA A 289 -13.45 18.09 -7.47
C ALA A 289 -13.24 17.00 -8.54
N ARG A 290 -12.16 16.20 -8.42
CA ARG A 290 -11.78 15.14 -9.37
C ARG A 290 -11.27 13.92 -8.61
N PRO A 291 -12.16 13.16 -7.97
CA PRO A 291 -11.75 12.10 -7.07
C PRO A 291 -11.35 10.82 -7.81
N PHE A 292 -11.55 10.70 -9.13
CA PHE A 292 -11.35 9.44 -9.82
C PHE A 292 -10.02 9.38 -10.59
N LEU A 293 -9.31 8.27 -10.41
CA LEU A 293 -8.19 7.84 -11.24
C LEU A 293 -8.66 6.70 -12.13
N ASN A 294 -8.75 6.96 -13.43
CA ASN A 294 -9.24 5.99 -14.40
C ASN A 294 -8.06 5.41 -15.18
N LEU A 295 -8.02 4.10 -15.37
CA LEU A 295 -6.98 3.39 -16.10
C LEU A 295 -7.64 2.51 -17.15
N VAL A 296 -7.11 2.57 -18.37
CA VAL A 296 -7.41 1.60 -19.42
C VAL A 296 -6.09 1.10 -19.98
N ALA A 297 -5.90 -0.20 -20.00
CA ALA A 297 -4.72 -0.85 -20.54
C ALA A 297 -5.13 -1.96 -21.50
N THR A 298 -4.47 -2.02 -22.65
CA THR A 298 -4.67 -3.11 -23.62
C THR A 298 -3.36 -3.85 -23.81
N GLY A 299 -3.41 -5.18 -23.79
CA GLY A 299 -2.20 -6.00 -23.91
C GLY A 299 -2.47 -7.50 -23.81
N ARG A 300 -1.42 -8.28 -23.66
CA ARG A 300 -1.50 -9.71 -23.33
C ARG A 300 -0.95 -9.93 -21.93
N CYS A 301 -1.70 -10.65 -21.13
CA CYS A 301 -1.34 -11.16 -19.82
C CYS A 301 -1.59 -12.66 -19.84
N GLU A 302 -0.52 -13.44 -19.73
CA GLU A 302 -0.59 -14.90 -19.72
C GLU A 302 0.22 -15.43 -18.54
N ILE A 303 -0.16 -16.61 -18.06
CA ILE A 303 0.66 -17.35 -17.09
C ILE A 303 1.17 -18.59 -17.80
N ALA A 304 2.47 -18.61 -18.08
CA ALA A 304 3.15 -19.74 -18.69
C ALA A 304 4.30 -20.18 -17.77
N GLU A 305 4.46 -21.50 -17.61
CA GLU A 305 5.54 -22.08 -16.81
C GLU A 305 5.63 -21.49 -15.38
N GLN A 306 4.47 -21.22 -14.75
CA GLN A 306 4.39 -20.62 -13.40
C GLN A 306 4.98 -19.21 -13.31
N ARG A 307 5.00 -18.46 -14.42
CA ARG A 307 5.44 -17.07 -14.47
C ARG A 307 4.39 -16.24 -15.20
N VAL A 308 4.19 -15.02 -14.72
CA VAL A 308 3.38 -14.01 -15.37
C VAL A 308 4.19 -13.37 -16.48
N GLU A 309 3.64 -13.36 -17.70
CA GLU A 309 4.16 -12.66 -18.85
C GLU A 309 3.21 -11.51 -19.23
N LEU A 310 3.75 -10.31 -19.42
CA LEU A 310 2.98 -9.10 -19.75
C LEU A 310 3.55 -8.40 -20.99
N ASP A 311 2.74 -8.28 -22.04
CA ASP A 311 2.98 -7.41 -23.20
C ASP A 311 1.88 -6.36 -23.28
N VAL A 312 2.11 -5.21 -22.65
CA VAL A 312 1.14 -4.11 -22.64
C VAL A 312 1.38 -3.21 -23.84
N GLN A 313 0.41 -3.18 -24.75
CA GLN A 313 0.50 -2.43 -26.00
C GLN A 313 0.14 -0.96 -25.83
N SER A 314 -0.87 -0.66 -25.00
CA SER A 314 -1.28 0.71 -24.71
C SER A 314 -1.75 0.87 -23.28
N VAL A 315 -1.49 2.04 -22.70
CA VAL A 315 -1.98 2.41 -21.37
C VAL A 315 -2.48 3.85 -21.42
N ARG A 316 -3.65 4.08 -20.87
CA ARG A 316 -4.26 5.40 -20.70
C ARG A 316 -4.61 5.61 -19.23
N ILE A 317 -4.03 6.64 -18.63
CA ILE A 317 -4.30 7.07 -17.26
C ILE A 317 -5.06 8.40 -17.32
N GLY A 318 -6.34 8.39 -16.96
CA GLY A 318 -7.27 9.48 -17.16
C GLY A 318 -7.37 9.83 -18.65
N SER A 319 -6.86 11.00 -19.00
CA SER A 319 -6.73 11.48 -20.38
C SER A 319 -5.31 11.45 -20.94
N LEU A 320 -4.33 10.98 -20.14
CA LEU A 320 -2.94 10.82 -20.56
C LEU A 320 -2.75 9.46 -21.23
N VAL A 321 -2.35 9.45 -22.49
CA VAL A 321 -2.01 8.23 -23.22
C VAL A 321 -0.50 8.02 -23.14
N ILE A 322 -0.08 6.89 -22.57
CA ILE A 322 1.31 6.48 -22.49
C ILE A 322 1.70 5.92 -23.86
N PRO A 323 2.82 6.37 -24.47
CA PRO A 323 3.30 5.81 -25.72
C PRO A 323 3.54 4.30 -25.60
N GLY A 324 3.07 3.52 -26.58
CA GLY A 324 3.10 2.05 -26.50
C GLY A 324 4.49 1.43 -26.29
N MET A 325 5.55 2.08 -26.80
CA MET A 325 6.94 1.66 -26.52
C MET A 325 7.28 1.73 -25.02
N VAL A 326 6.82 2.78 -24.34
CA VAL A 326 7.03 2.95 -22.90
C VAL A 326 6.16 1.97 -22.13
N ALA A 327 4.91 1.77 -22.54
CA ALA A 327 4.01 0.78 -21.92
C ALA A 327 4.60 -0.64 -21.97
N ARG A 328 5.06 -1.09 -23.14
CA ARG A 328 5.69 -2.40 -23.33
C ARG A 328 6.99 -2.56 -22.55
N TYR A 329 7.79 -1.50 -22.51
CA TYR A 329 9.02 -1.50 -21.72
C TYR A 329 8.72 -1.66 -20.22
N LEU A 330 7.75 -0.90 -19.70
CA LEU A 330 7.34 -0.97 -18.30
C LEU A 330 6.63 -2.28 -17.95
N SER A 331 5.94 -2.93 -18.90
CA SER A 331 5.25 -4.19 -18.63
C SER A 331 6.22 -5.32 -18.30
N HIS A 332 7.41 -5.36 -18.90
CA HIS A 332 8.42 -6.36 -18.60
C HIS A 332 8.95 -6.23 -17.16
N HIS A 333 9.16 -4.99 -16.69
CA HIS A 333 9.54 -4.71 -15.30
C HIS A 333 8.42 -5.02 -14.33
N LEU A 334 7.17 -4.71 -14.70
CA LEU A 334 6.00 -5.07 -13.90
C LEU A 334 5.86 -6.59 -13.76
N ALA A 335 6.05 -7.33 -14.86
CA ALA A 335 6.03 -8.80 -14.85
C ALA A 335 7.15 -9.37 -13.98
N ALA A 336 8.38 -8.84 -14.08
CA ALA A 336 9.49 -9.25 -13.22
C ALA A 336 9.16 -9.02 -11.74
N TRP A 337 8.63 -7.84 -11.40
CA TRP A 337 8.25 -7.51 -10.04
C TRP A 337 7.12 -8.41 -9.50
N ILE A 338 6.11 -8.70 -10.32
CA ILE A 338 5.03 -9.65 -9.97
C ILE A 338 5.61 -11.04 -9.71
N ASN A 339 6.52 -11.52 -10.56
CA ASN A 339 7.12 -12.85 -10.44
C ASN A 339 8.07 -12.99 -9.24
N ASP A 340 8.78 -11.91 -8.87
CA ASP A 340 9.76 -11.92 -7.79
C ASP A 340 9.12 -11.74 -6.39
N ASP A 341 7.86 -11.32 -6.33
CA ASP A 341 7.10 -11.20 -5.08
C ASP A 341 6.92 -12.59 -4.42
N PRO A 342 7.38 -12.79 -3.16
CA PRO A 342 7.25 -14.07 -2.46
C PRO A 342 5.81 -14.60 -2.39
N LEU A 343 4.83 -13.72 -2.27
CA LEU A 343 3.41 -14.09 -2.16
C LEU A 343 2.88 -14.59 -3.51
N ASN A 344 3.29 -13.95 -4.61
CA ASN A 344 2.94 -14.39 -5.97
C ASN A 344 3.65 -15.67 -6.35
N ARG A 345 4.91 -15.85 -5.94
CA ARG A 345 5.65 -17.08 -6.17
C ARG A 345 4.92 -18.29 -5.59
N ASP A 346 4.35 -18.17 -4.38
CA ASP A 346 3.57 -19.24 -3.76
C ASP A 346 2.22 -19.50 -4.48
N LEU A 347 1.57 -18.46 -5.03
CA LEU A 347 0.36 -18.59 -5.86
C LEU A 347 0.66 -19.30 -7.19
N LEU A 348 1.67 -18.79 -7.91
CA LEU A 348 2.08 -19.28 -9.21
C LEU A 348 2.61 -20.72 -9.14
N LEU A 349 3.19 -21.15 -8.02
CA LEU A 349 3.58 -22.55 -7.82
C LEU A 349 2.39 -23.53 -7.85
N GLY A 350 1.18 -23.06 -7.53
CA GLY A 350 -0.06 -23.83 -7.63
C GLY A 350 -0.69 -23.81 -9.03
N VAL A 351 -0.37 -22.80 -9.84
CA VAL A 351 -0.92 -22.56 -11.18
C VAL A 351 0.11 -22.95 -12.23
N ALA A 352 -0.14 -24.01 -12.98
CA ALA A 352 0.74 -24.44 -14.07
C ALA A 352 0.71 -23.47 -15.25
N ALA A 353 -0.50 -23.07 -15.65
CA ALA A 353 -0.72 -22.11 -16.73
C ALA A 353 -2.11 -21.47 -16.65
N VAL A 354 -2.26 -20.29 -17.23
CA VAL A 354 -3.55 -19.67 -17.54
C VAL A 354 -3.53 -19.29 -19.01
N ILE A 355 -4.40 -19.93 -19.78
CA ILE A 355 -4.56 -19.65 -21.21
C ILE A 355 -5.86 -18.89 -21.38
N ILE A 356 -5.78 -17.67 -21.92
CA ILE A 356 -6.93 -16.79 -22.11
C ILE A 356 -7.37 -16.87 -23.58
N HIS A 357 -8.67 -17.04 -23.79
CA HIS A 357 -9.32 -17.09 -25.10
C HIS A 357 -10.45 -16.06 -25.17
N GLN A 358 -11.11 -15.90 -26.32
CA GLN A 358 -12.22 -14.95 -26.49
C GLN A 358 -13.40 -15.23 -25.54
N ASP A 359 -13.74 -16.51 -25.35
CA ASP A 359 -14.93 -16.92 -24.60
C ASP A 359 -14.66 -17.13 -23.10
N GLY A 360 -13.40 -17.00 -22.66
CA GLY A 360 -13.02 -17.28 -21.27
C GLY A 360 -11.54 -17.60 -21.06
N ALA A 361 -11.24 -18.34 -19.99
CA ALA A 361 -9.88 -18.73 -19.66
C ALA A 361 -9.81 -20.16 -19.12
N ASP A 362 -8.75 -20.86 -19.49
CA ASP A 362 -8.44 -22.19 -18.99
C ASP A 362 -7.33 -22.08 -17.94
N LEU A 363 -7.67 -22.40 -16.70
CA LEU A 363 -6.75 -22.42 -15.57
C LEU A 363 -6.26 -23.85 -15.33
N TYR A 364 -4.97 -24.08 -15.55
CA TYR A 364 -4.30 -25.35 -15.30
C TYR A 364 -3.67 -25.32 -13.91
N VAL A 365 -4.15 -26.17 -13.01
CA VAL A 365 -3.66 -26.31 -11.63
C VAL A 365 -2.92 -27.63 -11.48
N THR A 366 -1.78 -27.65 -10.80
CA THR A 366 -1.05 -28.90 -10.55
C THR A 366 -1.77 -29.78 -9.53
N VAL A 367 -1.93 -31.08 -9.81
CA VAL A 367 -2.65 -32.07 -8.96
C VAL A 367 -1.92 -32.38 -7.65
N ASP A 368 -0.67 -31.92 -7.46
CA ASP A 368 0.09 -32.16 -6.22
C ASP A 368 -0.61 -31.52 -5.00
N GLY A 369 -1.12 -32.37 -4.10
CA GLY A 369 -1.87 -31.96 -2.91
C GLY A 369 -1.10 -31.04 -1.95
N ILE A 370 0.24 -31.02 -2.03
CA ILE A 370 1.07 -30.06 -1.28
C ILE A 370 0.97 -28.66 -1.91
N ARG A 371 0.90 -28.55 -3.24
CA ARG A 371 0.78 -27.28 -3.98
C ARG A 371 -0.64 -26.72 -3.96
N HIS A 372 -1.68 -27.56 -4.02
CA HIS A 372 -3.07 -27.13 -3.84
C HIS A 372 -3.32 -26.50 -2.45
N ARG A 373 -2.67 -27.03 -1.39
CA ARG A 373 -2.72 -26.41 -0.06
C ARG A 373 -2.00 -25.06 -0.01
N ARG A 374 -0.95 -24.86 -0.82
CA ARG A 374 -0.24 -23.57 -0.92
C ARG A 374 -1.07 -22.53 -1.67
N LEU A 375 -1.73 -22.89 -2.76
CA LEU A 375 -2.69 -22.01 -3.45
C LEU A 375 -3.82 -21.58 -2.51
N ALA A 376 -4.41 -22.53 -1.77
CA ALA A 376 -5.44 -22.24 -0.77
C ALA A 376 -4.90 -21.38 0.39
N LYS A 377 -3.64 -21.55 0.80
CA LYS A 377 -2.99 -20.72 1.82
C LYS A 377 -2.75 -19.30 1.28
N ALA A 378 -2.21 -19.15 0.08
CA ALA A 378 -1.88 -17.87 -0.49
C ALA A 378 -3.13 -17.06 -0.87
N LEU A 379 -4.19 -17.67 -1.38
CA LEU A 379 -5.49 -17.00 -1.58
C LEU A 379 -6.09 -16.46 -0.28
N ARG A 380 -5.84 -17.12 0.87
CA ARG A 380 -6.22 -16.60 2.20
C ARG A 380 -5.33 -15.43 2.63
N THR A 381 -4.04 -15.48 2.28
CA THR A 381 -3.06 -14.43 2.63
C THR A 381 -3.22 -13.17 1.78
N ILE A 382 -3.62 -13.25 0.50
CA ILE A 382 -3.95 -12.06 -0.32
C ILE A 382 -5.02 -11.20 0.39
N GLY A 383 -5.86 -11.83 1.20
CA GLY A 383 -6.85 -11.18 2.03
C GLY A 383 -6.37 -10.65 3.40
N ALA A 384 -5.24 -11.14 3.90
CA ALA A 384 -4.77 -10.93 5.27
C ALA A 384 -3.55 -9.99 5.28
N HIS A 385 -3.67 -8.87 6.00
CA HIS A 385 -2.57 -7.92 6.15
C HIS A 385 -1.40 -8.62 6.90
N PRO A 386 -0.19 -8.78 6.31
CA PRO A 386 0.91 -9.57 6.90
C PRO A 386 1.33 -9.09 8.31
N ASP A 387 1.26 -7.79 8.50
CA ASP A 387 1.47 -7.08 9.76
C ASP A 387 0.52 -7.48 10.90
N VAL A 388 -0.70 -7.92 10.57
CA VAL A 388 -1.72 -8.30 11.55
C VAL A 388 -1.55 -9.77 11.96
N THR A 389 -1.15 -10.64 11.04
CA THR A 389 -0.90 -12.06 11.33
C THR A 389 0.22 -12.29 12.34
N ASP A 390 1.33 -11.56 12.24
CA ASP A 390 2.45 -11.68 13.17
C ASP A 390 2.08 -11.23 14.58
N ALA A 391 1.38 -10.10 14.68
CA ALA A 391 0.88 -9.59 15.96
C ALA A 391 -0.11 -10.59 16.59
N VAL A 392 -1.08 -11.11 15.82
CA VAL A 392 -2.05 -12.10 16.33
C VAL A 392 -1.36 -13.38 16.80
N ALA A 393 -0.33 -13.85 16.10
CA ALA A 393 0.41 -15.05 16.47
C ALA A 393 1.14 -14.88 17.83
N GLU A 394 1.75 -13.73 18.08
CA GLU A 394 2.41 -13.41 19.35
C GLU A 394 1.39 -13.31 20.50
N HIS A 395 0.28 -12.61 20.28
CA HIS A 395 -0.81 -12.52 21.26
C HIS A 395 -1.42 -13.90 21.57
N LEU A 396 -1.56 -14.79 20.58
CA LEU A 396 -2.03 -16.17 20.79
C LEU A 396 -1.04 -17.01 21.61
N ALA A 397 0.27 -16.83 21.42
CA ALA A 397 1.28 -17.52 22.23
C ALA A 397 1.18 -17.11 23.71
N ASP A 398 0.99 -15.82 23.98
CA ASP A 398 0.77 -15.29 25.32
C ASP A 398 -0.49 -15.86 25.97
N VAL A 399 -1.63 -15.83 25.27
CA VAL A 399 -2.91 -16.39 25.73
C VAL A 399 -2.81 -17.91 25.95
N ALA A 400 -2.15 -18.64 25.07
CA ALA A 400 -1.91 -20.07 25.24
C ALA A 400 -1.09 -20.38 26.50
N SER A 401 -0.12 -19.51 26.84
CA SER A 401 0.69 -19.66 28.05
C SER A 401 -0.12 -19.50 29.34
N ILE A 402 -1.15 -18.64 29.31
CA ILE A 402 -2.11 -18.45 30.41
C ILE A 402 -2.99 -19.68 30.53
N ALA A 403 -3.59 -20.12 29.41
CA ALA A 403 -4.45 -21.30 29.40
C ALA A 403 -3.72 -22.57 29.88
N ARG A 404 -2.43 -22.72 29.54
CA ARG A 404 -1.59 -23.83 30.01
C ARG A 404 -1.36 -23.82 31.52
N ARG A 405 -1.25 -22.64 32.14
CA ARG A 405 -0.92 -22.48 33.57
C ARG A 405 -2.17 -22.38 34.46
N ALA A 406 -3.32 -22.04 33.89
CA ALA A 406 -4.55 -21.78 34.63
C ALA A 406 -5.16 -23.07 35.24
N ASN A 407 -5.35 -23.04 36.55
CA ASN A 407 -6.05 -24.07 37.31
C ASN A 407 -7.56 -24.00 37.09
N ARG A 408 -8.29 -25.08 37.40
CA ARG A 408 -9.76 -25.18 37.19
C ARG A 408 -10.59 -24.07 37.85
N ARG A 409 -10.10 -23.48 38.94
CA ARG A 409 -10.80 -22.44 39.72
C ARG A 409 -10.53 -21.01 39.21
N ASP A 410 -9.59 -20.85 38.30
CA ASP A 410 -9.21 -19.52 37.83
C ASP A 410 -10.27 -18.97 36.87
N PRO A 411 -10.58 -17.64 36.94
CA PRO A 411 -11.50 -16.99 36.02
C PRO A 411 -10.83 -16.84 34.64
N LEU A 412 -10.83 -17.93 33.87
CA LEU A 412 -10.05 -18.02 32.63
C LEU A 412 -10.47 -16.97 31.60
N PHE A 413 -11.75 -16.62 31.53
CA PHE A 413 -12.25 -15.54 30.68
C PHE A 413 -11.49 -14.23 30.99
N ASP A 414 -11.51 -13.79 32.25
CA ASP A 414 -10.88 -12.55 32.66
C ASP A 414 -9.38 -12.56 32.43
N LEU A 415 -8.72 -13.67 32.76
CA LEU A 415 -7.28 -13.80 32.57
C LEU A 415 -6.88 -13.69 31.09
N VAL A 416 -7.65 -14.31 30.19
CA VAL A 416 -7.37 -14.30 28.75
C VAL A 416 -7.64 -12.92 28.15
N VAL A 417 -8.76 -12.29 28.49
CA VAL A 417 -9.10 -10.94 28.01
C VAL A 417 -8.07 -9.92 28.50
N ARG A 418 -7.75 -9.91 29.80
CA ARG A 418 -6.76 -8.98 30.37
C ARG A 418 -5.37 -9.22 29.80
N GLN A 419 -4.96 -10.48 29.59
CA GLN A 419 -3.66 -10.78 28.99
C GLN A 419 -3.56 -10.21 27.57
N ALA A 420 -4.56 -10.42 26.71
CA ALA A 420 -4.54 -9.92 25.34
C ALA A 420 -4.41 -8.39 25.30
N PHE A 421 -5.19 -7.67 26.14
CA PHE A 421 -5.10 -6.21 26.22
C PHE A 421 -3.86 -5.71 26.97
N GLN A 422 -3.25 -6.50 27.84
CA GLN A 422 -1.97 -6.17 28.47
C GLN A 422 -0.84 -6.23 27.45
N THR A 423 -0.83 -7.26 26.59
CA THR A 423 0.11 -7.35 25.47
C THR A 423 -0.10 -6.19 24.50
N ALA A 424 -1.36 -5.87 24.17
CA ALA A 424 -1.68 -4.71 23.34
C ALA A 424 -1.15 -3.40 23.94
N ALA A 425 -1.42 -3.13 25.23
CA ALA A 425 -1.00 -1.91 25.90
C ALA A 425 0.53 -1.76 25.95
N ARG A 426 1.28 -2.82 26.29
CA ARG A 426 2.75 -2.80 26.28
C ARG A 426 3.30 -2.46 24.90
N ARG A 427 2.77 -3.08 23.85
CA ARG A 427 3.24 -2.86 22.48
C ARG A 427 2.82 -1.49 21.93
N SER A 428 1.73 -0.93 22.45
CA SER A 428 1.25 0.42 22.14
C SER A 428 2.14 1.54 22.70
N GLU A 429 3.12 1.22 23.56
CA GLU A 429 4.11 2.20 24.05
C GLU A 429 5.03 2.68 22.92
N THR A 430 5.37 1.78 21.99
CA THR A 430 6.27 2.05 20.85
C THR A 430 5.62 1.84 19.49
N GLY A 431 4.44 1.20 19.45
CA GLY A 431 3.66 0.92 18.25
C GLY A 431 2.30 1.65 18.19
N ASP A 432 1.50 1.32 17.18
CA ASP A 432 0.15 1.87 16.99
C ASP A 432 -0.88 1.16 17.88
N PRO A 433 -1.54 1.85 18.84
CA PRO A 433 -2.55 1.24 19.70
C PRO A 433 -3.78 0.70 18.95
N VAL A 434 -4.13 1.25 17.78
CA VAL A 434 -5.24 0.74 16.98
C VAL A 434 -4.89 -0.63 16.41
N ARG A 435 -3.68 -0.77 15.86
CA ARG A 435 -3.15 -2.05 15.36
C ARG A 435 -3.07 -3.11 16.47
N GLU A 436 -2.59 -2.74 17.64
CA GLU A 436 -2.43 -3.66 18.76
C GLU A 436 -3.78 -4.11 19.37
N ASN A 437 -4.77 -3.21 19.44
CA ASN A 437 -6.13 -3.59 19.83
C ASN A 437 -6.80 -4.50 18.79
N ARG A 438 -6.57 -4.24 17.50
CA ARG A 438 -7.05 -5.12 16.42
C ARG A 438 -6.48 -6.53 16.59
N ALA A 439 -5.18 -6.66 16.84
CA ALA A 439 -4.55 -7.95 17.09
C ALA A 439 -5.16 -8.65 18.33
N ALA A 440 -5.32 -7.93 19.45
CA ALA A 440 -5.91 -8.49 20.66
C ALA A 440 -7.35 -9.00 20.43
N ILE A 441 -8.20 -8.25 19.73
CA ILE A 441 -9.58 -8.66 19.47
C ILE A 441 -9.64 -9.88 18.55
N LEU A 442 -8.80 -9.95 17.52
CA LEU A 442 -8.72 -11.13 16.64
C LEU A 442 -8.23 -12.36 17.39
N THR A 443 -7.23 -12.20 18.27
CA THR A 443 -6.76 -13.26 19.18
C THR A 443 -7.90 -13.73 20.09
N LEU A 444 -8.71 -12.83 20.65
CA LEU A 444 -9.85 -13.17 21.49
C LEU A 444 -10.99 -13.81 20.68
N GLY A 445 -11.22 -13.40 19.44
CA GLY A 445 -12.11 -14.10 18.51
C GLY A 445 -11.71 -15.55 18.30
N LEU A 446 -10.42 -15.83 18.10
CA LEU A 446 -9.89 -17.19 17.97
C LEU A 446 -9.93 -17.99 19.28
N ALA A 447 -9.70 -17.34 20.42
CA ALA A 447 -9.56 -17.99 21.71
C ALA A 447 -10.86 -18.18 22.50
N LEU A 448 -11.80 -17.24 22.38
CA LEU A 448 -13.07 -17.21 23.12
C LEU A 448 -14.29 -17.35 22.20
N GLY A 449 -14.11 -17.11 20.91
CA GLY A 449 -15.13 -17.29 19.88
C GLY A 449 -15.04 -18.66 19.20
N THR A 450 -14.36 -18.71 18.06
CA THR A 450 -14.22 -19.93 17.27
C THR A 450 -12.85 -20.04 16.63
N VAL A 451 -12.25 -21.23 16.73
CA VAL A 451 -10.97 -21.53 16.06
C VAL A 451 -11.11 -21.49 14.53
N SER A 452 -12.34 -21.61 14.00
CA SER A 452 -12.63 -21.53 12.56
C SER A 452 -12.36 -20.15 11.95
N LEU A 453 -12.21 -19.10 12.78
CA LEU A 453 -11.76 -17.78 12.33
C LEU A 453 -10.36 -17.81 11.71
N GLU A 454 -9.56 -18.83 11.99
CA GLU A 454 -8.23 -19.02 11.37
C GLU A 454 -8.32 -19.09 9.84
N ARG A 455 -9.45 -19.55 9.31
CA ARG A 455 -9.67 -19.68 7.86
C ARG A 455 -9.60 -18.32 7.18
N ILE A 456 -9.90 -17.24 7.92
CA ILE A 456 -9.93 -15.85 7.45
C ILE A 456 -8.72 -15.05 7.96
N VAL A 457 -8.30 -15.27 9.22
CA VAL A 457 -7.17 -14.53 9.80
C VAL A 457 -5.82 -14.98 9.22
N GLY A 458 -5.69 -16.26 8.81
CA GLY A 458 -4.46 -16.83 8.29
C GLY A 458 -3.74 -17.76 9.27
N ASP A 459 -2.51 -18.17 8.91
CA ASP A 459 -1.71 -19.13 9.68
C ASP A 459 -1.01 -18.45 10.87
N VAL A 460 -1.74 -18.33 11.98
CA VAL A 460 -1.30 -17.62 13.20
C VAL A 460 -0.84 -18.55 14.32
N TRP A 461 -0.85 -19.86 14.11
CA TRP A 461 -0.56 -20.83 15.16
C TRP A 461 0.92 -21.18 15.23
N GLN A 462 1.52 -20.98 16.40
CA GLN A 462 2.90 -21.39 16.66
C GLN A 462 2.96 -22.55 17.66
N GLY A 463 3.73 -23.59 17.32
CA GLY A 463 3.99 -24.74 18.19
C GLY A 463 2.71 -25.43 18.68
N THR A 464 2.53 -25.52 19.99
CA THR A 464 1.39 -26.19 20.63
C THR A 464 0.24 -25.24 21.01
N ALA A 465 0.30 -23.96 20.63
CA ALA A 465 -0.65 -22.92 21.05
C ALA A 465 -2.11 -23.30 20.72
N ARG A 466 -2.34 -23.84 19.52
CA ARG A 466 -3.69 -24.25 19.06
C ARG A 466 -4.39 -25.20 20.02
N GLY A 467 -3.66 -26.20 20.54
CA GLY A 467 -4.22 -27.20 21.45
C GLY A 467 -4.69 -26.61 22.77
N TYR A 468 -3.92 -25.68 23.34
CA TYR A 468 -4.28 -24.99 24.59
C TYR A 468 -5.40 -23.98 24.38
N VAL A 469 -5.37 -23.24 23.28
CA VAL A 469 -6.40 -22.23 22.95
C VAL A 469 -7.76 -22.87 22.71
N ALA A 470 -7.81 -24.04 22.05
CA ALA A 470 -9.05 -24.78 21.83
C ALA A 470 -9.77 -25.23 23.14
N LEU A 471 -9.08 -25.22 24.29
CA LEU A 471 -9.66 -25.57 25.59
C LEU A 471 -10.28 -24.37 26.32
N ILE A 472 -9.98 -23.15 25.88
CA ILE A 472 -10.40 -21.91 26.56
C ILE A 472 -11.93 -21.73 26.54
N PRO A 473 -12.65 -21.87 25.41
CA PRO A 473 -14.09 -21.56 25.35
C PRO A 473 -14.93 -22.36 26.36
N ARG A 474 -14.53 -23.60 26.67
CA ARG A 474 -15.24 -24.49 27.61
C ARG A 474 -15.24 -23.99 29.06
N ARG A 475 -14.36 -23.04 29.39
CA ARG A 475 -14.12 -22.53 30.74
C ARG A 475 -14.26 -21.02 30.84
N SER A 476 -14.68 -20.38 29.74
CA SER A 476 -14.81 -18.96 29.62
C SER A 476 -16.28 -18.59 29.49
N LYS A 477 -16.76 -17.80 30.44
CA LYS A 477 -18.15 -17.38 30.53
C LYS A 477 -18.20 -15.87 30.60
N LEU A 478 -19.09 -15.28 29.83
CA LEU A 478 -19.48 -13.88 29.94
C LEU A 478 -20.87 -13.84 30.56
N ARG A 479 -21.01 -13.18 31.71
CA ARG A 479 -22.25 -13.17 32.51
C ARG A 479 -22.81 -14.58 32.76
N GLU A 480 -21.94 -15.49 33.19
CA GLU A 480 -22.21 -16.92 33.46
C GLU A 480 -22.49 -17.83 32.25
N ARG A 481 -22.44 -17.28 31.03
CA ARG A 481 -22.78 -17.97 29.78
C ARG A 481 -21.61 -18.06 28.79
N ALA A 482 -21.35 -19.26 28.28
CA ALA A 482 -20.22 -19.52 27.37
C ALA A 482 -20.56 -19.14 25.92
N ASP A 483 -21.82 -19.31 25.52
CA ASP A 483 -22.39 -18.87 24.25
C ASP A 483 -22.34 -17.35 24.09
N TRP A 484 -22.67 -16.57 25.13
CA TRP A 484 -22.55 -15.10 25.07
C TRP A 484 -21.10 -14.61 24.87
N SER A 485 -20.12 -15.28 25.48
CA SER A 485 -18.70 -15.01 25.21
C SER A 485 -18.38 -15.27 23.73
N ARG A 486 -18.91 -16.36 23.16
CA ARG A 486 -18.68 -16.72 21.77
C ARG A 486 -19.28 -15.68 20.83
N HIS A 487 -20.57 -15.34 20.99
CA HIS A 487 -21.26 -14.30 20.21
C HIS A 487 -20.52 -12.97 20.25
N PHE A 488 -20.15 -12.50 21.44
CA PHE A 488 -19.43 -11.25 21.62
C PHE A 488 -18.11 -11.21 20.84
N TRP A 489 -17.23 -12.20 21.05
CA TRP A 489 -15.88 -12.18 20.47
C TRP A 489 -15.86 -12.54 18.98
N VAL A 490 -16.77 -13.39 18.51
CA VAL A 490 -16.95 -13.64 17.07
C VAL A 490 -17.44 -12.36 16.38
N SER A 491 -18.48 -11.70 16.89
CA SER A 491 -19.01 -10.47 16.31
C SER A 491 -17.98 -9.33 16.32
N ALA A 492 -17.20 -9.20 17.40
CA ALA A 492 -16.08 -8.25 17.47
C ALA A 492 -14.99 -8.54 16.42
N ALA A 493 -14.55 -9.79 16.29
CA ALA A 493 -13.53 -10.18 15.31
C ALA A 493 -14.04 -10.02 13.87
N VAL A 494 -15.28 -10.43 13.59
CA VAL A 494 -15.93 -10.26 12.29
C VAL A 494 -16.00 -8.78 11.92
N THR A 495 -16.35 -7.90 12.86
CA THR A 495 -16.40 -6.44 12.62
C THR A 495 -15.05 -5.90 12.13
N LEU A 496 -13.93 -6.39 12.67
CA LEU A 496 -12.59 -5.97 12.26
C LEU A 496 -12.12 -6.58 10.94
N LEU A 497 -12.63 -7.77 10.58
CA LEU A 497 -12.31 -8.48 9.34
C LEU A 497 -13.25 -8.09 8.18
N ALA A 498 -14.43 -7.56 8.49
CA ALA A 498 -15.48 -7.23 7.54
C ALA A 498 -15.08 -6.15 6.53
N THR A 499 -14.04 -5.36 6.76
CA THR A 499 -13.52 -4.45 5.73
C THR A 499 -12.90 -5.20 4.55
N ASN A 500 -12.45 -6.45 4.75
CA ASN A 500 -11.64 -7.21 3.79
C ASN A 500 -12.27 -8.57 3.41
N HIS A 501 -13.19 -9.14 4.20
CA HIS A 501 -13.64 -10.55 4.05
C HIS A 501 -15.16 -10.77 4.17
N VAL A 502 -16.00 -9.80 3.77
CA VAL A 502 -17.46 -9.81 4.01
C VAL A 502 -18.15 -11.13 3.68
N SER A 503 -17.81 -11.81 2.57
CA SER A 503 -18.50 -13.04 2.15
C SER A 503 -18.14 -14.27 2.99
N ASP A 504 -16.87 -14.45 3.32
CA ASP A 504 -16.43 -15.55 4.19
C ASP A 504 -16.85 -15.30 5.64
N MET A 505 -16.98 -14.03 6.03
CA MET A 505 -17.56 -13.61 7.31
C MET A 505 -19.05 -13.90 7.39
N LEU A 506 -19.83 -13.59 6.34
CA LEU A 506 -21.25 -13.95 6.29
C LEU A 506 -21.46 -15.46 6.26
N GLY A 507 -20.58 -16.20 5.57
CA GLY A 507 -20.55 -17.66 5.59
C GLY A 507 -20.22 -18.22 6.98
N LEU A 508 -19.18 -17.71 7.64
CA LEU A 508 -18.81 -18.12 9.00
C LEU A 508 -19.89 -17.75 10.03
N LEU A 509 -20.45 -16.54 9.94
CA LEU A 509 -21.53 -16.09 10.81
C LEU A 509 -22.76 -16.99 10.60
N LYS A 510 -23.07 -17.35 9.36
CA LYS A 510 -24.13 -18.32 9.06
C LYS A 510 -23.81 -19.71 9.61
N GLU A 511 -22.60 -20.24 9.41
CA GLU A 511 -22.19 -21.53 10.00
C GLU A 511 -22.25 -21.52 11.54
N GLU A 512 -21.95 -20.37 12.16
CA GLU A 512 -22.01 -20.18 13.60
C GLU A 512 -23.46 -20.09 14.12
N LEU A 513 -24.34 -19.41 13.38
CA LEU A 513 -25.78 -19.39 13.62
C LEU A 513 -26.41 -20.79 13.39
N ASP A 514 -26.01 -21.48 12.33
CA ASP A 514 -26.53 -22.79 11.91
C ASP A 514 -25.97 -23.94 12.78
N ALA A 515 -24.78 -23.79 13.40
CA ALA A 515 -24.26 -24.76 14.37
C ALA A 515 -25.15 -24.92 15.62
N GLY A 516 -26.11 -24.00 15.81
CA GLY A 516 -27.19 -24.07 16.80
C GLY A 516 -28.46 -24.80 16.33
N GLU A 517 -28.57 -25.27 15.09
CA GLU A 517 -29.76 -25.97 14.53
C GLU A 517 -30.06 -27.33 15.22
N GLY A 518 -29.28 -27.70 16.25
CA GLY A 518 -29.62 -28.74 17.21
C GLY A 518 -30.71 -28.37 18.24
N GLY A 519 -31.26 -27.14 18.25
CA GLY A 519 -32.59 -26.88 18.82
C GLY A 519 -32.73 -25.94 20.02
N SER A 520 -32.09 -24.77 20.04
CA SER A 520 -32.45 -23.72 21.03
C SER A 520 -33.49 -22.71 20.52
N GLY A 521 -33.41 -22.25 19.27
CA GLY A 521 -34.25 -21.15 18.73
C GLY A 521 -33.63 -19.76 18.92
N PHE A 522 -34.20 -18.73 18.30
CA PHE A 522 -33.71 -17.34 18.32
C PHE A 522 -33.63 -16.74 19.72
N SER A 523 -32.58 -15.96 19.97
CA SER A 523 -32.25 -15.37 21.28
C SER A 523 -31.91 -13.88 21.15
N PHE A 524 -32.67 -13.02 21.83
CA PHE A 524 -32.32 -11.61 21.95
C PHE A 524 -31.10 -11.39 22.87
N GLY A 525 -30.80 -12.33 23.77
CA GLY A 525 -29.59 -12.31 24.56
C GLY A 525 -28.32 -12.47 23.73
N ASP A 526 -28.37 -13.37 22.74
CA ASP A 526 -27.27 -13.58 21.79
C ASP A 526 -27.08 -12.34 20.92
N LEU A 527 -28.18 -11.75 20.44
CA LEU A 527 -28.15 -10.49 19.69
C LEU A 527 -27.59 -9.31 20.49
N ALA A 528 -27.85 -9.27 21.80
CA ALA A 528 -27.27 -8.27 22.69
C ALA A 528 -25.74 -8.45 22.85
N ALA A 529 -25.26 -9.70 22.89
CA ALA A 529 -23.83 -10.01 22.88
C ALA A 529 -23.18 -9.63 21.53
N ASP A 530 -23.81 -9.95 20.40
CA ASP A 530 -23.34 -9.62 19.07
C ASP A 530 -23.19 -8.09 18.89
N ARG A 531 -24.25 -7.34 19.22
CA ARG A 531 -24.24 -5.87 19.12
C ARG A 531 -23.22 -5.24 20.05
N ALA A 532 -23.06 -5.75 21.28
CA ALA A 532 -22.04 -5.27 22.19
C ALA A 532 -20.62 -5.55 21.65
N GLY A 533 -20.39 -6.72 21.06
CA GLY A 533 -19.12 -7.10 20.44
C GLY A 533 -18.72 -6.19 19.27
N THR A 534 -19.65 -5.95 18.34
CA THR A 534 -19.46 -4.99 17.23
C THR A 534 -19.15 -3.59 17.76
N ALA A 535 -20.00 -3.10 18.67
CA ALA A 535 -19.87 -1.79 19.29
C ALA A 535 -18.53 -1.60 20.03
N PHE A 536 -18.01 -2.67 20.63
CA PHE A 536 -16.74 -2.70 21.34
C PHE A 536 -15.57 -2.65 20.35
N ALA A 537 -15.60 -3.48 19.31
CA ALA A 537 -14.56 -3.50 18.27
C ALA A 537 -14.41 -2.14 17.58
N GLU A 538 -15.52 -1.54 17.17
CA GLU A 538 -15.53 -0.20 16.57
C GLU A 538 -14.86 0.83 17.47
N LEU A 539 -15.19 0.85 18.76
CA LEU A 539 -14.60 1.81 19.70
C LEU A 539 -13.12 1.54 19.93
N ALA A 540 -12.74 0.27 20.12
CA ALA A 540 -11.38 -0.14 20.41
C ALA A 540 -10.40 0.14 19.26
N THR A 541 -10.90 0.31 18.03
CA THR A 541 -10.07 0.56 16.84
C THR A 541 -10.41 1.85 16.09
N ARG A 542 -11.26 2.74 16.63
CA ARG A 542 -11.65 3.99 15.98
C ARG A 542 -10.47 4.95 15.78
N ASP A 543 -9.70 5.21 16.83
CA ASP A 543 -8.50 6.03 16.80
C ASP A 543 -7.57 5.71 17.99
N ALA A 544 -6.40 6.33 18.04
CA ALA A 544 -5.39 6.03 19.06
C ALA A 544 -5.84 6.38 20.49
N ASP A 545 -6.68 7.40 20.66
CA ASP A 545 -7.16 7.82 21.98
C ASP A 545 -8.23 6.86 22.49
N SER A 546 -9.16 6.47 21.63
CA SER A 546 -10.19 5.47 21.93
C SER A 546 -9.56 4.11 22.22
N ALA A 547 -8.56 3.70 21.43
CA ALA A 547 -7.83 2.47 21.63
C ALA A 547 -7.15 2.40 23.00
N ARG A 548 -6.45 3.47 23.41
CA ARG A 548 -5.83 3.57 24.74
C ARG A 548 -6.86 3.69 25.87
N ALA A 549 -8.02 4.30 25.62
CA ALA A 549 -9.11 4.34 26.60
C ALA A 549 -9.65 2.94 26.90
N VAL A 550 -9.89 2.12 25.86
CA VAL A 550 -10.32 0.73 26.01
C VAL A 550 -9.27 -0.10 26.74
N GLN A 551 -7.99 0.02 26.38
CA GLN A 551 -6.89 -0.65 27.09
C GLN A 551 -6.89 -0.31 28.58
N ARG A 552 -6.98 0.99 28.93
CA ARG A 552 -7.02 1.42 30.34
C ARG A 552 -8.24 0.89 31.08
N TRP A 553 -9.40 0.88 30.43
CA TRP A 553 -10.63 0.34 31.03
C TRP A 553 -10.49 -1.15 31.31
N ILE A 554 -10.07 -1.97 30.33
CA ILE A 554 -9.90 -3.43 30.53
C ILE A 554 -8.83 -3.74 31.59
N LEU A 555 -7.76 -2.95 31.65
CA LEU A 555 -6.64 -3.20 32.58
C LEU A 555 -6.86 -2.63 33.97
N SER A 556 -7.91 -1.83 34.19
CA SER A 556 -8.26 -1.33 35.52
C SER A 556 -8.66 -2.48 36.45
N ALA A 557 -8.18 -2.41 37.70
CA ALA A 557 -8.50 -3.39 38.74
C ALA A 557 -9.99 -3.35 39.15
N ASP A 558 -10.63 -2.19 39.02
CA ASP A 558 -12.04 -1.97 39.40
C ASP A 558 -13.03 -2.40 38.30
N THR A 559 -12.54 -2.76 37.11
CA THR A 559 -13.40 -3.17 35.99
C THR A 559 -13.92 -4.58 36.16
N ASP A 560 -15.24 -4.74 36.08
CA ASP A 560 -15.90 -6.03 35.91
C ASP A 560 -16.10 -6.33 34.41
N LEU A 561 -15.46 -7.39 33.91
CA LEU A 561 -15.55 -7.74 32.48
C LEU A 561 -16.93 -8.28 32.09
N ASN A 562 -17.82 -8.56 33.04
CA ASN A 562 -19.25 -8.79 32.74
C ASN A 562 -19.95 -7.55 32.19
N GLU A 563 -19.34 -6.37 32.30
CA GLU A 563 -19.78 -5.11 31.71
C GLU A 563 -19.34 -4.95 30.25
N LEU A 564 -18.67 -5.94 29.65
CA LEU A 564 -18.44 -5.98 28.19
C LEU A 564 -19.77 -6.00 27.41
N MET A 565 -20.81 -6.64 27.95
CA MET A 565 -22.15 -6.70 27.36
C MET A 565 -23.22 -6.27 28.38
N PRO A 566 -24.40 -5.78 27.94
CA PRO A 566 -25.44 -5.39 28.86
C PRO A 566 -26.05 -6.60 29.58
N ALA A 567 -26.76 -6.35 30.68
CA ALA A 567 -27.62 -7.37 31.27
C ALA A 567 -28.69 -7.79 30.26
N ALA A 568 -28.75 -9.10 29.99
CA ALA A 568 -29.58 -9.70 28.96
C ALA A 568 -30.40 -10.90 29.45
N ALA A 569 -30.30 -11.27 30.73
CA ALA A 569 -30.98 -12.45 31.30
C ALA A 569 -32.52 -12.30 31.33
N ASP A 570 -33.02 -11.08 31.20
CA ASP A 570 -34.44 -10.75 31.09
C ASP A 570 -34.97 -10.76 29.65
N LEU A 571 -34.09 -10.92 28.65
CA LEU A 571 -34.47 -10.87 27.24
C LEU A 571 -35.11 -12.20 26.79
N PRO A 572 -36.05 -12.17 25.82
CA PRO A 572 -36.67 -13.38 25.31
C PRO A 572 -35.67 -14.25 24.54
N GLU A 573 -35.69 -15.55 24.81
CA GLU A 573 -34.83 -16.54 24.15
C GLU A 573 -35.60 -17.81 23.80
N GLY A 574 -34.96 -18.63 22.98
CA GLY A 574 -35.42 -19.96 22.60
C GLY A 574 -36.65 -19.97 21.70
N MET A 575 -36.80 -18.94 20.86
CA MET A 575 -37.99 -18.75 20.04
C MET A 575 -37.86 -19.43 18.68
N SER A 576 -38.88 -20.18 18.27
CA SER A 576 -38.96 -20.65 16.89
C SER A 576 -39.28 -19.48 15.94
N ASP A 577 -39.09 -19.69 14.64
CA ASP A 577 -39.52 -18.71 13.62
C ASP A 577 -41.02 -18.37 13.73
N ALA A 578 -41.84 -19.37 14.09
CA ALA A 578 -43.27 -19.18 14.32
C ALA A 578 -43.53 -18.30 15.55
N ASP A 579 -42.77 -18.47 16.64
CA ASP A 579 -42.87 -17.62 17.84
C ASP A 579 -42.41 -16.19 17.55
N LEU A 580 -41.34 -16.02 16.78
CA LEU A 580 -40.84 -14.73 16.32
C LEU A 580 -41.90 -13.99 15.49
N LEU A 581 -42.52 -14.68 14.54
CA LEU A 581 -43.60 -14.14 13.72
C LEU A 581 -44.81 -13.74 14.58
N ALA A 582 -45.24 -14.62 15.48
CA ALA A 582 -46.44 -14.42 16.30
C ALA A 582 -46.28 -13.33 17.38
N ARG A 583 -45.08 -13.21 17.98
CA ARG A 583 -44.85 -12.30 19.12
C ARG A 583 -44.28 -10.95 18.70
N PHE A 584 -43.47 -10.92 17.64
CA PHE A 584 -42.67 -9.75 17.24
C PHE A 584 -43.00 -9.20 15.85
N ASP A 585 -44.02 -9.74 15.17
CA ASP A 585 -44.50 -9.27 13.87
C ASP A 585 -43.47 -9.43 12.73
N SER A 586 -42.66 -10.51 12.79
CA SER A 586 -41.48 -10.80 11.94
C SER A 586 -40.20 -10.01 12.31
N VAL A 587 -39.10 -10.32 11.62
CA VAL A 587 -37.77 -9.71 11.82
C VAL A 587 -37.71 -8.22 11.46
N ASP A 588 -38.75 -7.68 10.83
CA ASP A 588 -38.92 -6.24 10.51
C ASP A 588 -40.11 -5.59 11.24
N GLY A 589 -40.76 -6.36 12.12
CA GLY A 589 -41.95 -5.96 12.85
C GLY A 589 -41.73 -4.76 13.79
N PRO A 590 -42.77 -3.97 14.11
CA PRO A 590 -42.65 -2.85 15.04
C PRO A 590 -42.17 -3.29 16.43
N ARG A 591 -42.64 -4.45 16.93
CA ARG A 591 -42.22 -5.01 18.22
C ARG A 591 -40.79 -5.51 18.20
N TYR A 592 -40.36 -6.15 17.10
CA TYR A 592 -38.96 -6.52 16.92
C TYR A 592 -38.06 -5.30 16.98
N ARG A 593 -38.37 -4.25 16.21
CA ARG A 593 -37.59 -2.99 16.20
C ARG A 593 -37.52 -2.32 17.56
N GLN A 594 -38.61 -2.29 18.32
CA GLN A 594 -38.61 -1.77 19.69
C GLN A 594 -37.65 -2.56 20.61
N MET A 595 -37.62 -3.89 20.49
CA MET A 595 -36.67 -4.71 21.24
C MET A 595 -35.22 -4.43 20.85
N ILE A 596 -34.96 -4.25 19.55
CA ILE A 596 -33.65 -3.86 19.04
C ILE A 596 -33.22 -2.50 19.60
N GLU A 597 -34.10 -1.50 19.57
CA GLU A 597 -33.82 -0.16 20.10
C GLU A 597 -33.52 -0.18 21.61
N GLU A 598 -34.21 -1.03 22.37
CA GLU A 598 -33.94 -1.24 23.79
C GLU A 598 -32.58 -1.91 24.02
N ILE A 599 -32.23 -2.95 23.26
CA ILE A 599 -30.89 -3.56 23.30
C ILE A 599 -29.81 -2.52 22.99
N ASP A 600 -29.99 -1.73 21.93
CA ASP A 600 -29.05 -0.67 21.54
C ASP A 600 -28.89 0.41 22.61
N LYS A 601 -29.99 0.77 23.28
CA LYS A 601 -29.96 1.69 24.41
C LYS A 601 -29.14 1.13 25.56
N ARG A 602 -29.29 -0.17 25.88
CA ARG A 602 -28.48 -0.83 26.91
C ARG A 602 -27.00 -0.88 26.52
N VAL A 603 -26.67 -1.20 25.27
CA VAL A 603 -25.28 -1.21 24.77
C VAL A 603 -24.66 0.19 24.84
N ARG A 604 -25.39 1.25 24.46
CA ARG A 604 -24.91 2.64 24.57
C ARG A 604 -24.63 3.07 26.01
N ALA A 605 -25.29 2.47 27.00
CA ALA A 605 -25.13 2.83 28.40
C ALA A 605 -23.92 2.17 29.09
N LEU A 606 -23.20 1.28 28.41
CA LEU A 606 -22.09 0.51 28.98
C LEU A 606 -20.91 1.39 29.43
N PRO A 607 -20.19 1.01 30.50
CA PRO A 607 -19.15 1.83 31.10
C PRO A 607 -17.97 2.14 30.17
N TRP A 608 -17.57 1.20 29.32
CA TRP A 608 -16.48 1.38 28.36
C TRP A 608 -16.80 2.32 27.20
N ARG A 609 -18.06 2.80 27.07
CA ARG A 609 -18.46 3.83 26.09
C ARG A 609 -18.45 5.26 26.64
N ARG A 610 -18.19 5.45 27.94
CA ARG A 610 -18.32 6.75 28.63
C ARG A 610 -17.03 7.55 28.66
#